data_AF-A0A9D2DSL8-F1
#
_entry.id   AF-A0A9D2DSL8-F1
#
_cell.length_a   1.000
_cell.length_b   1.000
_cell.length_c   1.000
_cell.angle_alpha   90.00
_cell.angle_beta   90.00
_cell.angle_gamma   90.00
#
_symmetry.space_group_name_H-M   'P 1'
#
loop_
_entity.id
_entity.type
_entity.pdbx_description
1 polymer ?
#
loop_
_entity_poly.entity_id
_entity_poly.type
_entity_poly.pdbx_seq_one_letter_code
_entity_poly.pdbx_strand_id
1 'polypeptide(L)'
;MYKKLIFSVLTASLILSGTSASVWAQEEAGSLPRSLEEVEDSTILNMEDLLEKVEAAGCNTIEHYGDGSVYSWYCYYSEDTCVMENSEGYIEMLSKDINCVYDPGTDTPSRLLFLSEEGKEEYKNGMYDYSSYMFDGEDMVSITEEAEGIRLVTQLDDASAADYLDSMGYEYQEGDIVQWNYEINPEIRAIVSANAVCISEDGTETTIFERTLNLEPEKYALSSEILDRLNAEESRTVTVVVNPGTEQEYSVSETVGKGCSVSTYTGDAVLYTDESCTEEYIPTGDTENDLTLYTTIEE
;
A
#
# COMPACT_ATOMS: atom_id res chain seq x y z
N MET A 1 3.84 -81.60 24.22
CA MET A 1 5.22 -82.10 24.17
C MET A 1 6.02 -81.10 23.35
N TYR A 2 6.91 -80.33 24.02
CA TYR A 2 8.05 -79.51 23.52
C TYR A 2 7.84 -78.62 22.26
N LYS A 3 8.25 -77.34 22.17
CA LYS A 3 9.14 -76.51 22.99
C LYS A 3 9.02 -75.05 22.49
N LYS A 4 9.12 -74.11 23.43
CA LYS A 4 9.48 -72.69 23.23
C LYS A 4 10.71 -72.53 22.33
N LEU A 5 10.82 -71.41 21.62
CA LEU A 5 11.99 -70.54 21.74
C LEU A 5 11.66 -69.08 21.40
N ILE A 6 11.85 -68.24 22.43
CA ILE A 6 11.97 -66.79 22.40
C ILE A 6 13.39 -66.46 21.91
N PHE A 7 13.56 -65.43 21.10
CA PHE A 7 14.75 -64.57 21.17
C PHE A 7 14.37 -63.12 20.87
N SER A 8 14.26 -62.35 21.94
CA SER A 8 14.49 -60.92 21.96
C SER A 8 16.00 -60.69 21.81
N VAL A 9 16.43 -59.75 20.96
CA VAL A 9 17.71 -59.07 21.13
C VAL A 9 17.47 -57.58 20.96
N LEU A 10 17.41 -56.92 22.11
CA LEU A 10 17.71 -55.51 22.30
C LEU A 10 19.24 -55.38 22.15
N THR A 11 19.70 -54.48 21.28
CA THR A 11 21.06 -53.91 21.43
C THR A 11 21.00 -52.44 21.05
N ALA A 12 20.97 -51.61 22.08
CA ALA A 12 21.41 -50.23 22.05
C ALA A 12 22.96 -50.19 21.98
N SER A 13 23.50 -49.23 21.23
CA SER A 13 24.83 -48.62 21.43
C SER A 13 24.86 -47.31 20.63
N LEU A 14 24.71 -46.17 21.32
CA LEU A 14 25.78 -45.19 21.65
C LEU A 14 26.32 -44.46 20.42
N ILE A 15 25.90 -43.21 20.15
CA ILE A 15 26.40 -41.94 20.72
C ILE A 15 27.94 -41.81 20.66
N LEU A 16 28.38 -40.97 19.72
CA LEU A 16 29.54 -40.06 19.77
C LEU A 16 29.23 -38.98 18.72
N SER A 17 28.58 -37.87 19.08
CA SER A 17 29.22 -36.60 19.46
C SER A 17 30.25 -36.10 18.44
N GLY A 18 29.83 -35.13 17.64
CA GLY A 18 30.67 -34.31 16.76
C GLY A 18 30.02 -32.93 16.63
N THR A 19 30.10 -32.15 17.70
CA THR A 19 29.76 -30.74 17.78
C THR A 19 30.64 -29.89 16.86
N SER A 20 29.99 -29.05 16.06
CA SER A 20 30.43 -27.69 15.71
C SER A 20 29.15 -26.94 15.34
N ALA A 21 28.42 -26.34 16.28
CA ALA A 21 28.70 -25.00 16.79
C ALA A 21 28.97 -23.99 15.66
N SER A 22 27.92 -23.60 14.94
CA SER A 22 27.69 -22.20 14.61
C SER A 22 26.61 -21.69 15.56
N VAL A 23 27.08 -21.05 16.62
CA VAL A 23 26.38 -20.02 17.41
C VAL A 23 25.99 -18.88 16.44
N TRP A 24 25.06 -18.00 16.85
CA TRP A 24 24.35 -16.96 16.09
C TRP A 24 23.11 -17.54 15.35
N ALA A 25 21.87 -17.40 15.78
CA ALA A 25 21.25 -16.61 16.84
C ALA A 25 20.21 -17.49 17.55
N GLN A 26 20.40 -17.71 18.84
CA GLN A 26 19.28 -18.02 19.72
C GLN A 26 18.85 -16.64 20.23
N GLU A 27 18.17 -15.86 19.37
CA GLU A 27 17.35 -14.79 19.88
C GLU A 27 16.32 -15.45 20.79
N GLU A 28 16.09 -14.81 21.93
CA GLU A 28 15.14 -15.25 22.93
C GLU A 28 13.85 -15.68 22.21
N ALA A 29 13.30 -16.84 22.55
CA ALA A 29 11.87 -17.04 22.37
C ALA A 29 11.23 -15.97 23.28
N GLY A 30 11.07 -14.76 22.72
CA GLY A 30 10.47 -13.63 23.40
C GLY A 30 9.11 -14.08 23.89
N SER A 31 8.76 -13.72 25.12
CA SER A 31 7.36 -13.87 25.50
C SER A 31 6.50 -13.09 24.50
N LEU A 32 5.37 -13.65 24.10
CA LEU A 32 4.38 -12.93 23.29
C LEU A 32 4.17 -11.51 23.86
N PRO A 33 4.00 -10.50 22.99
CA PRO A 33 3.63 -9.15 23.38
C PRO A 33 2.45 -9.16 24.34
N ARG A 34 2.47 -8.25 25.32
CA ARG A 34 1.44 -8.14 26.37
C ARG A 34 0.55 -6.92 26.20
N SER A 35 0.87 -6.04 25.27
CA SER A 35 0.10 -4.87 24.89
C SER A 35 0.14 -4.68 23.38
N LEU A 36 -0.78 -3.87 22.86
CA LEU A 36 -0.79 -3.48 21.45
C LEU A 36 0.45 -2.63 21.10
N GLU A 37 0.88 -1.74 22.00
CA GLU A 37 2.11 -0.95 21.89
C GLU A 37 3.36 -1.84 21.68
N GLU A 38 3.47 -2.96 22.41
CA GLU A 38 4.58 -3.91 22.22
C GLU A 38 4.51 -4.63 20.86
N VAL A 39 3.30 -4.86 20.32
CA VAL A 39 3.13 -5.41 18.96
C VAL A 39 3.53 -4.38 17.92
N GLU A 40 3.04 -3.15 18.04
CA GLU A 40 3.34 -2.02 17.17
C GLU A 40 4.86 -1.76 17.10
N ASP A 41 5.54 -1.67 18.24
CA ASP A 41 6.99 -1.47 18.31
C ASP A 41 7.81 -2.61 17.68
N SER A 42 7.23 -3.81 17.59
CA SER A 42 7.93 -4.99 17.10
C SER A 42 7.52 -5.43 15.70
N THR A 43 6.52 -4.78 15.09
CA THR A 43 5.94 -5.13 13.80
C THR A 43 6.19 -4.02 12.79
N ILE A 44 6.60 -4.39 11.58
CA ILE A 44 6.66 -3.51 10.42
C ILE A 44 5.24 -3.24 9.97
N LEU A 45 4.87 -1.97 10.04
CA LEU A 45 3.54 -1.50 9.71
C LEU A 45 3.49 -0.68 8.41
N ASN A 46 4.62 -0.11 7.98
CA ASN A 46 4.71 0.66 6.73
C ASN A 46 5.44 -0.13 5.63
N MET A 47 5.14 0.24 4.39
CA MET A 47 5.68 -0.44 3.21
C MET A 47 7.17 -0.16 2.98
N GLU A 48 7.65 1.04 3.33
CA GLU A 48 9.06 1.42 3.13
C GLU A 48 10.01 0.51 3.93
N ASP A 49 9.73 0.34 5.23
CA ASP A 49 10.49 -0.54 6.12
C ASP A 49 10.37 -2.02 5.71
N LEU A 50 9.23 -2.43 5.12
CA LEU A 50 9.05 -3.78 4.61
C LEU A 50 9.99 -4.05 3.43
N LEU A 51 10.11 -3.09 2.51
CA LEU A 51 10.96 -3.20 1.32
C LEU A 51 12.46 -3.24 1.65
N GLU A 52 12.88 -2.88 2.87
CA GLU A 52 14.25 -3.15 3.34
C GLU A 52 14.52 -4.65 3.55
N LYS A 53 13.46 -5.47 3.68
CA LYS A 53 13.54 -6.92 3.94
C LYS A 53 13.14 -7.78 2.75
N VAL A 54 12.34 -7.26 1.82
CA VAL A 54 11.82 -8.01 0.67
C VAL A 54 12.06 -7.26 -0.64
N GLU A 55 12.21 -7.99 -1.75
CA GLU A 55 12.48 -7.36 -3.06
C GLU A 55 11.27 -6.61 -3.61
N ALA A 56 10.07 -7.12 -3.35
CA ALA A 56 8.80 -6.53 -3.74
C ALA A 56 7.68 -7.00 -2.81
N ALA A 57 6.60 -6.24 -2.76
CA ALA A 57 5.40 -6.58 -2.03
C ALA A 57 4.16 -6.17 -2.82
N GLY A 58 3.15 -7.04 -2.84
CA GLY A 58 1.83 -6.77 -3.39
C GLY A 58 0.81 -6.76 -2.26
N CYS A 59 -0.13 -5.84 -2.27
CA CYS A 59 -1.17 -5.73 -1.26
C CYS A 59 -2.53 -5.68 -1.95
N ASN A 60 -3.43 -6.62 -1.64
CA ASN A 60 -4.80 -6.58 -2.12
C ASN A 60 -5.71 -6.18 -0.97
N THR A 61 -6.47 -5.10 -1.13
CA THR A 61 -7.46 -4.63 -0.15
C THR A 61 -8.86 -4.70 -0.75
N ILE A 62 -9.83 -5.10 0.07
CA ILE A 62 -11.25 -5.20 -0.27
C ILE A 62 -12.04 -4.55 0.88
N GLU A 63 -12.94 -3.66 0.52
CA GLU A 63 -13.88 -3.00 1.41
C GLU A 63 -15.30 -3.35 1.00
N HIS A 64 -16.13 -3.70 1.99
CA HIS A 64 -17.55 -3.97 1.81
C HIS A 64 -18.32 -2.83 2.46
N TYR A 65 -19.21 -2.19 1.71
CA TYR A 65 -19.98 -1.04 2.18
C TYR A 65 -21.42 -1.43 2.51
N GLY A 66 -22.08 -0.64 3.37
CA GLY A 66 -23.43 -0.91 3.84
C GLY A 66 -24.52 -0.89 2.75
N ASP A 67 -24.25 -0.27 1.60
CA ASP A 67 -25.13 -0.31 0.42
C ASP A 67 -24.97 -1.59 -0.44
N GLY A 68 -24.04 -2.48 -0.06
CA GLY A 68 -23.71 -3.71 -0.75
C GLY A 68 -22.69 -3.55 -1.88
N SER A 69 -22.14 -2.34 -2.09
CA SER A 69 -21.00 -2.15 -2.99
C SER A 69 -19.74 -2.75 -2.38
N VAL A 70 -18.85 -3.19 -3.27
CA VAL A 70 -17.54 -3.74 -2.92
C VAL A 70 -16.52 -2.96 -3.71
N TYR A 71 -15.58 -2.36 -3.01
CA TYR A 71 -14.46 -1.66 -3.61
C TYR A 71 -13.19 -2.44 -3.29
N SER A 72 -12.35 -2.67 -4.30
CA SER A 72 -11.06 -3.30 -4.08
C SER A 72 -9.97 -2.56 -4.82
N TRP A 73 -8.76 -2.62 -4.28
CA TRP A 73 -7.57 -2.13 -4.94
C TRP A 73 -6.37 -3.02 -4.65
N TYR A 74 -5.48 -3.07 -5.62
CA TYR A 74 -4.22 -3.75 -5.56
C TYR A 74 -3.10 -2.71 -5.57
N CYS A 75 -2.17 -2.82 -4.64
CA CYS A 75 -0.93 -2.07 -4.67
C CYS A 75 0.25 -3.00 -4.96
N TYR A 76 1.22 -2.52 -5.73
CA TYR A 76 2.50 -3.19 -5.95
C TYR A 76 3.64 -2.23 -5.63
N TYR A 77 4.59 -2.71 -4.84
CA TYR A 77 5.75 -1.93 -4.43
C TYR A 77 7.05 -2.74 -4.61
N SER A 78 8.10 -2.04 -5.01
CA SER A 78 9.48 -2.51 -5.14
C SER A 78 10.41 -1.29 -5.08
N GLU A 79 11.72 -1.50 -5.02
CA GLU A 79 12.72 -0.41 -5.00
C GLU A 79 12.49 0.66 -6.07
N ASP A 80 12.12 0.24 -7.29
CA ASP A 80 12.02 1.10 -8.47
C ASP A 80 10.56 1.40 -8.90
N THR A 81 9.55 0.88 -8.21
CA THR A 81 8.15 0.95 -8.69
C THR A 81 7.14 0.91 -7.55
N CYS A 82 6.18 1.81 -7.62
CA CYS A 82 5.03 1.94 -6.73
C CYS A 82 3.77 2.07 -7.61
N VAL A 83 2.77 1.22 -7.38
CA VAL A 83 1.55 1.14 -8.18
C VAL A 83 0.36 1.00 -7.26
N MET A 84 -0.73 1.67 -7.60
CA MET A 84 -2.07 1.41 -7.07
C MET A 84 -3.02 1.23 -8.27
N GLU A 85 -3.78 0.14 -8.27
CA GLU A 85 -4.79 -0.16 -9.27
C GLU A 85 -6.10 -0.54 -8.59
N ASN A 86 -7.19 0.17 -8.87
CA ASN A 86 -8.50 -0.17 -8.31
C ASN A 86 -9.28 -1.15 -9.19
N SER A 87 -10.36 -1.69 -8.64
CA SER A 87 -11.26 -2.65 -9.32
C SER A 87 -11.93 -2.12 -10.58
N GLU A 88 -11.98 -0.79 -10.76
CA GLU A 88 -12.52 -0.15 -11.96
C GLU A 88 -11.48 -0.01 -13.06
N GLY A 89 -10.19 -0.26 -12.76
CA GLY A 89 -9.06 -0.13 -13.67
C GLY A 89 -8.39 1.23 -13.66
N TYR A 90 -8.67 2.08 -12.66
CA TYR A 90 -7.89 3.28 -12.40
C TYR A 90 -6.49 2.87 -11.93
N ILE A 91 -5.45 3.46 -12.52
CA ILE A 91 -4.05 3.13 -12.21
C ILE A 91 -3.31 4.41 -11.85
N GLU A 92 -2.57 4.37 -10.75
CA GLU A 92 -1.49 5.31 -10.44
C GLU A 92 -0.19 4.53 -10.38
N MET A 93 0.85 5.01 -11.06
CA MET A 93 2.14 4.36 -11.12
C MET A 93 3.26 5.39 -11.06
N LEU A 94 4.16 5.20 -10.10
CA LEU A 94 5.48 5.79 -10.09
C LEU A 94 6.52 4.70 -10.35
N SER A 95 7.40 4.93 -11.30
CA SER A 95 8.52 4.05 -11.53
C SER A 95 9.72 4.80 -12.06
N LYS A 96 10.85 4.10 -12.16
CA LYS A 96 12.05 4.64 -12.79
C LYS A 96 11.85 5.08 -14.24
N ASP A 97 11.01 4.38 -14.99
CA ASP A 97 10.85 4.59 -16.44
C ASP A 97 9.59 5.40 -16.80
N ILE A 98 8.56 5.33 -15.95
CA ILE A 98 7.27 5.97 -16.20
C ILE A 98 6.57 6.38 -14.91
N ASN A 99 6.08 7.62 -14.89
CA ASN A 99 5.16 8.14 -13.88
C ASN A 99 3.85 8.46 -14.58
N CYS A 100 2.78 7.73 -14.28
CA CYS A 100 1.53 7.87 -15.01
C CYS A 100 0.30 7.63 -14.14
N VAL A 101 -0.80 8.20 -14.62
CA VAL A 101 -2.15 7.91 -14.16
C VAL A 101 -2.97 7.46 -15.36
N TYR A 102 -3.85 6.49 -15.16
CA TYR A 102 -4.84 6.10 -16.15
C TYR A 102 -6.22 6.06 -15.49
N ASP A 103 -7.15 6.83 -16.03
CA ASP A 103 -8.55 6.81 -15.62
C ASP A 103 -9.41 6.17 -16.74
N PRO A 104 -10.02 5.01 -16.50
CA PRO A 104 -10.88 4.34 -17.47
C PRO A 104 -12.18 5.10 -17.75
N GLY A 105 -12.63 5.98 -16.83
CA GLY A 105 -13.82 6.82 -17.03
C GLY A 105 -13.63 7.87 -18.12
N THR A 106 -12.39 8.35 -18.30
CA THR A 106 -12.02 9.29 -19.37
C THR A 106 -11.27 8.63 -20.52
N ASP A 107 -10.84 7.38 -20.37
CA ASP A 107 -9.98 6.65 -21.31
C ASP A 107 -8.78 7.50 -21.74
N THR A 108 -8.18 8.23 -20.81
CA THR A 108 -7.09 9.17 -21.09
C THR A 108 -5.89 8.88 -20.19
N PRO A 109 -4.86 8.18 -20.73
CA PRO A 109 -3.58 8.06 -20.06
C PRO A 109 -2.93 9.42 -19.84
N SER A 110 -2.35 9.60 -18.67
CA SER A 110 -1.67 10.81 -18.26
C SER A 110 -0.26 10.50 -17.80
N ARG A 111 0.71 11.35 -18.10
CA ARG A 111 1.98 11.37 -17.34
C ARG A 111 1.91 12.38 -16.21
N LEU A 112 2.56 12.05 -15.10
CA LEU A 112 2.69 12.93 -13.95
C LEU A 112 3.88 13.88 -14.15
N LEU A 113 3.62 15.19 -14.00
CA LEU A 113 4.65 16.23 -14.01
C LEU A 113 4.78 16.79 -12.58
N PHE A 114 5.93 16.55 -11.95
CA PHE A 114 6.26 17.08 -10.64
C PHE A 114 7.04 18.38 -10.77
N LEU A 115 6.70 19.38 -9.95
CA LEU A 115 7.45 20.65 -9.90
C LEU A 115 8.78 20.51 -9.17
N SER A 116 8.92 19.53 -8.27
CA SER A 116 10.14 19.26 -7.51
C SER A 116 10.28 17.77 -7.18
N GLU A 117 11.50 17.33 -6.85
CA GLU A 117 11.73 15.97 -6.34
C GLU A 117 11.07 15.75 -4.97
N GLU A 118 10.97 16.80 -4.14
CA GLU A 118 10.27 16.73 -2.85
C GLU A 118 8.77 16.42 -3.04
N GLY A 119 8.10 17.10 -3.98
CA GLY A 119 6.71 16.82 -4.30
C GLY A 119 6.50 15.42 -4.89
N LYS A 120 7.50 14.90 -5.62
CA LYS A 120 7.48 13.51 -6.10
C LYS A 120 7.58 12.51 -4.95
N GLU A 121 8.46 12.76 -3.97
CA GLU A 121 8.60 11.90 -2.80
C GLU A 121 7.38 11.97 -1.89
N GLU A 122 6.78 13.15 -1.71
CA GLU A 122 5.50 13.32 -0.99
C GLU A 122 4.39 12.49 -1.64
N TYR A 123 4.24 12.59 -2.96
CA TYR A 123 3.25 11.79 -3.70
C TYR A 123 3.50 10.28 -3.55
N LYS A 124 4.77 9.86 -3.64
CA LYS A 124 5.17 8.46 -3.42
C LYS A 124 4.84 7.98 -2.00
N ASN A 125 5.08 8.79 -0.98
CA ASN A 125 4.75 8.47 0.41
C ASN A 125 3.24 8.34 0.60
N GLY A 126 2.44 9.23 0.00
CA GLY A 126 0.98 9.08 -0.03
C GLY A 126 0.53 7.76 -0.67
N MET A 127 1.24 7.28 -1.70
CA MET A 127 0.97 5.96 -2.28
C MET A 127 1.30 4.80 -1.31
N TYR A 128 2.28 4.94 -0.41
CA TYR A 128 2.59 3.92 0.60
C TYR A 128 1.52 3.82 1.67
N ASP A 129 0.91 4.94 2.06
CA ASP A 129 -0.13 5.00 3.10
C ASP A 129 -1.33 4.09 2.80
N TYR A 130 -1.67 3.87 1.52
CA TYR A 130 -2.72 2.91 1.11
C TYR A 130 -2.46 1.45 1.51
N SER A 131 -1.22 1.12 1.85
CA SER A 131 -0.79 -0.23 2.21
C SER A 131 -0.23 -0.34 3.63
N SER A 132 -0.04 0.80 4.29
CA SER A 132 0.37 0.85 5.70
C SER A 132 -0.77 0.35 6.60
N TYR A 133 -0.39 -0.31 7.68
CA TYR A 133 -1.28 -0.65 8.78
C TYR A 133 -1.10 0.39 9.89
N MET A 134 -2.19 0.79 10.52
CA MET A 134 -2.15 1.60 11.74
C MET A 134 -3.15 0.99 12.71
N PHE A 135 -2.71 0.70 13.92
CA PHE A 135 -3.62 0.32 15.00
C PHE A 135 -4.21 1.61 15.58
N ASP A 136 -5.36 2.05 15.08
CA ASP A 136 -5.94 3.35 15.48
C ASP A 136 -7.17 3.16 16.36
N GLY A 137 -7.07 3.60 17.62
CA GLY A 137 -8.18 3.52 18.59
C GLY A 137 -8.56 2.08 19.02
N GLU A 138 -7.72 1.10 18.71
CA GLU A 138 -7.97 -0.31 18.98
C GLU A 138 -7.46 -0.75 20.37
N ASP A 139 -8.24 -1.58 21.05
CA ASP A 139 -7.84 -2.31 22.25
C ASP A 139 -7.50 -3.77 21.89
N MET A 140 -6.37 -4.27 22.41
CA MET A 140 -6.00 -5.68 22.23
C MET A 140 -6.95 -6.61 23.00
N VAL A 141 -7.66 -7.48 22.29
CA VAL A 141 -8.54 -8.51 22.84
C VAL A 141 -7.78 -9.78 23.15
N SER A 142 -6.97 -10.25 22.19
CA SER A 142 -6.15 -11.46 22.37
C SER A 142 -4.95 -11.49 21.44
N ILE A 143 -3.92 -12.23 21.86
CA ILE A 143 -2.75 -12.53 21.04
C ILE A 143 -2.35 -13.99 21.26
N THR A 144 -2.08 -14.70 20.18
CA THR A 144 -1.71 -16.11 20.20
C THR A 144 -0.60 -16.40 19.21
N GLU A 145 0.31 -17.31 19.58
CA GLU A 145 1.33 -17.83 18.67
C GLU A 145 0.85 -19.17 18.11
N GLU A 146 0.79 -19.27 16.79
CA GLU A 146 0.47 -20.49 16.07
C GLU A 146 1.66 -20.92 15.21
N ALA A 147 1.61 -22.15 14.67
CA ALA A 147 2.70 -22.66 13.84
C ALA A 147 2.92 -21.84 12.55
N GLU A 148 1.90 -21.11 12.11
CA GLU A 148 1.88 -20.33 10.87
C GLU A 148 2.16 -18.83 11.10
N GLY A 149 2.16 -18.37 12.36
CA GLY A 149 2.46 -16.99 12.72
C GLY A 149 1.80 -16.53 14.02
N ILE A 150 1.83 -15.22 14.29
CA ILE A 150 1.15 -14.62 15.44
C ILE A 150 -0.22 -14.13 14.98
N ARG A 151 -1.27 -14.53 15.70
CA ARG A 151 -2.62 -13.98 15.54
C ARG A 151 -2.90 -12.95 16.61
N LEU A 152 -3.20 -11.74 16.19
CA LEU A 152 -3.63 -10.63 17.04
C LEU A 152 -5.09 -10.32 16.74
N VAL A 153 -5.90 -10.21 17.79
CA VAL A 153 -7.28 -9.74 17.69
C VAL A 153 -7.40 -8.46 18.50
N THR A 154 -7.93 -7.42 17.88
CA THR A 154 -8.20 -6.14 18.51
C THR A 154 -9.65 -5.73 18.26
N GLN A 155 -10.11 -4.74 19.00
CA GLN A 155 -11.47 -4.23 18.92
C GLN A 155 -11.45 -2.71 19.05
N LEU A 156 -12.25 -2.02 18.23
CA LEU A 156 -12.48 -0.58 18.39
C LEU A 156 -13.34 -0.30 19.62
N ASP A 157 -13.08 0.82 20.28
CA ASP A 157 -14.02 1.37 21.24
C ASP A 157 -15.34 1.78 20.56
N ASP A 158 -16.38 1.99 21.37
CA ASP A 158 -17.74 2.24 20.90
C ASP A 158 -17.88 3.46 19.98
N ALA A 159 -17.16 4.56 20.30
CA ALA A 159 -17.21 5.77 19.49
C ALA A 159 -16.46 5.58 18.17
N SER A 160 -15.28 4.98 18.24
CA SER A 160 -14.46 4.66 17.05
C SER A 160 -15.16 3.66 16.13
N ALA A 161 -15.87 2.68 16.69
CA ALA A 161 -16.68 1.73 15.92
C ALA A 161 -17.85 2.41 15.21
N ALA A 162 -18.57 3.32 15.89
CA ALA A 162 -19.67 4.07 15.30
C ALA A 162 -19.19 4.96 14.14
N ASP A 163 -18.09 5.69 14.34
CA ASP A 163 -17.50 6.55 13.31
C ASP A 163 -17.01 5.72 12.10
N TYR A 164 -16.35 4.57 12.36
CA TYR A 164 -15.88 3.68 11.30
C TYR A 164 -17.03 3.10 10.49
N LEU A 165 -18.07 2.57 11.14
CA LEU A 165 -19.25 2.02 10.46
C LEU A 165 -20.00 3.06 9.63
N ASP A 166 -20.17 4.28 10.16
CA ASP A 166 -20.81 5.39 9.42
C ASP A 166 -20.01 5.74 8.15
N SER A 167 -18.68 5.79 8.25
CA SER A 167 -17.79 6.04 7.09
C SER A 167 -17.91 4.97 6.00
N MET A 168 -18.21 3.73 6.40
CA MET A 168 -18.42 2.58 5.52
C MET A 168 -19.90 2.44 5.09
N GLY A 169 -20.78 3.37 5.49
CA GLY A 169 -22.19 3.40 5.14
C GLY A 169 -23.08 2.38 5.88
N TYR A 170 -22.59 1.81 6.98
CA TYR A 170 -23.37 0.95 7.87
C TYR A 170 -24.07 1.77 8.96
N GLU A 171 -25.26 1.33 9.37
CA GLU A 171 -25.97 1.92 10.50
C GLU A 171 -25.51 1.26 11.80
N TYR A 172 -24.71 1.96 12.61
CA TYR A 172 -24.28 1.49 13.92
C TYR A 172 -25.47 1.35 14.89
N GLN A 173 -25.53 0.22 15.60
CA GLN A 173 -26.45 -0.02 16.71
C GLN A 173 -25.67 -0.15 18.02
N GLU A 174 -26.27 0.31 19.14
CA GLU A 174 -25.66 0.17 20.47
C GLU A 174 -25.34 -1.31 20.76
N GLY A 175 -24.06 -1.60 21.00
CA GLY A 175 -23.57 -2.96 21.25
C GLY A 175 -22.98 -3.67 20.04
N ASP A 176 -22.99 -3.04 18.85
CA ASP A 176 -22.20 -3.51 17.71
C ASP A 176 -20.70 -3.43 18.03
N ILE A 177 -19.96 -4.45 17.63
CA ILE A 177 -18.51 -4.55 17.85
C ILE A 177 -17.80 -4.57 16.50
N VAL A 178 -16.81 -3.70 16.32
CA VAL A 178 -15.86 -3.81 15.19
C VAL A 178 -14.59 -4.48 15.71
N GLN A 179 -14.35 -5.70 15.23
CA GLN A 179 -13.19 -6.51 15.59
C GLN A 179 -12.24 -6.65 14.41
N TRP A 180 -10.96 -6.39 14.65
CA TRP A 180 -9.89 -6.64 13.69
C TRP A 180 -9.12 -7.90 14.04
N ASN A 181 -8.78 -8.67 13.00
CA ASN A 181 -8.01 -9.89 13.09
C ASN A 181 -6.78 -9.74 12.20
N TYR A 182 -5.60 -9.81 12.82
CA TYR A 182 -4.31 -9.63 12.16
C TYR A 182 -3.51 -10.93 12.21
N GLU A 183 -2.88 -11.27 11.10
CA GLU A 183 -1.87 -12.33 11.03
C GLU A 183 -0.49 -11.71 10.78
N ILE A 184 0.44 -11.95 11.69
CA ILE A 184 1.79 -11.39 11.66
C ILE A 184 2.78 -12.52 11.36
N ASN A 185 3.56 -12.35 10.30
CA ASN A 185 4.66 -13.27 9.98
C ASN A 185 5.82 -13.03 10.97
N PRO A 186 6.24 -14.06 11.74
CA PRO A 186 7.23 -13.88 12.79
C PRO A 186 8.66 -13.68 12.29
N GLU A 187 8.98 -14.14 11.06
CA GLU A 187 10.34 -14.04 10.51
C GLU A 187 10.64 -12.62 10.03
N ILE A 188 9.72 -12.02 9.28
CA ILE A 188 9.86 -10.64 8.79
C ILE A 188 9.26 -9.60 9.74
N ARG A 189 8.42 -10.05 10.68
CA ARG A 189 7.62 -9.23 11.60
C ARG A 189 6.74 -8.23 10.87
N ALA A 190 5.95 -8.69 9.91
CA ALA A 190 5.01 -7.82 9.19
C ALA A 190 3.61 -8.43 9.20
N ILE A 191 2.58 -7.58 9.17
CA ILE A 191 1.19 -8.02 9.02
C ILE A 191 1.01 -8.54 7.59
N VAL A 192 0.75 -9.83 7.46
CA VAL A 192 0.52 -10.49 6.17
C VAL A 192 -0.96 -10.58 5.80
N SER A 193 -1.85 -10.44 6.78
CA SER A 193 -3.29 -10.42 6.57
C SER A 193 -3.96 -9.58 7.65
N ALA A 194 -4.98 -8.82 7.28
CA ALA A 194 -5.88 -8.14 8.19
C ALA A 194 -7.33 -8.28 7.72
N ASN A 195 -8.24 -8.48 8.66
CA ASN A 195 -9.67 -8.57 8.38
C ASN A 195 -10.46 -7.89 9.50
N ALA A 196 -11.42 -7.04 9.12
CA ALA A 196 -12.37 -6.44 10.06
C ALA A 196 -13.77 -7.04 9.88
N VAL A 197 -14.42 -7.32 11.00
CA VAL A 197 -15.81 -7.78 11.06
C VAL A 197 -16.61 -6.88 11.99
N CYS A 198 -17.82 -6.52 11.56
CA CYS A 198 -18.85 -6.00 12.45
C CYS A 198 -19.65 -7.17 13.03
N ILE A 199 -19.75 -7.23 14.35
CA ILE A 199 -20.49 -8.25 15.09
C ILE A 199 -21.67 -7.55 15.77
N SER A 200 -22.88 -7.83 15.30
CA SER A 200 -24.10 -7.26 15.87
C SER A 200 -24.47 -7.90 17.22
N GLU A 201 -25.35 -7.26 17.99
CA GLU A 201 -25.82 -7.77 19.30
C GLU A 201 -26.39 -9.22 19.22
N ASP A 202 -27.01 -9.58 18.10
CA ASP A 202 -27.55 -10.93 17.86
C ASP A 202 -26.49 -11.98 17.49
N GLY A 203 -25.23 -11.57 17.38
CA GLY A 203 -24.07 -12.37 17.01
C GLY A 203 -23.88 -12.55 15.51
N THR A 204 -24.62 -11.83 14.67
CA THR A 204 -24.38 -11.83 13.23
C THR A 204 -23.06 -11.13 12.91
N GLU A 205 -22.21 -11.79 12.14
CA GLU A 205 -20.93 -11.25 11.68
C GLU A 205 -21.03 -10.78 10.23
N THR A 206 -20.56 -9.57 9.97
CA THR A 206 -20.45 -8.99 8.63
C THR A 206 -19.00 -8.58 8.39
N THR A 207 -18.36 -9.16 7.37
CA THR A 207 -17.05 -8.71 6.92
C THR A 207 -17.17 -7.34 6.27
N ILE A 208 -16.34 -6.39 6.73
CA ILE A 208 -16.35 -5.00 6.24
C ILE A 208 -15.01 -4.63 5.60
N PHE A 209 -13.93 -5.32 5.95
CA PHE A 209 -12.59 -5.07 5.40
C PHE A 209 -11.77 -6.36 5.30
N GLU A 210 -11.01 -6.50 4.23
CA GLU A 210 -10.02 -7.56 4.02
C GLU A 210 -8.78 -6.98 3.38
N ARG A 211 -7.60 -7.37 3.88
CA ARG A 211 -6.31 -7.05 3.26
C ARG A 211 -5.39 -8.25 3.33
N THR A 212 -4.67 -8.50 2.24
CA THR A 212 -3.67 -9.57 2.17
C THR A 212 -2.41 -9.08 1.49
N LEU A 213 -1.27 -9.36 2.14
CA LEU A 213 0.06 -9.08 1.64
C LEU A 213 0.63 -10.32 0.92
N ASN A 214 1.13 -10.12 -0.28
CA ASN A 214 1.92 -11.08 -1.03
C ASN A 214 3.38 -10.60 -1.08
N LEU A 215 4.30 -11.37 -0.50
CA LEU A 215 5.74 -11.06 -0.46
C LEU A 215 6.49 -11.53 -1.72
N GLU A 216 5.83 -12.29 -2.59
CA GLU A 216 6.35 -12.73 -3.88
C GLU A 216 5.35 -12.36 -5.00
N PRO A 217 5.03 -11.06 -5.18
CA PRO A 217 4.11 -10.64 -6.23
C PRO A 217 4.73 -10.86 -7.61
N GLU A 218 3.88 -11.14 -8.60
CA GLU A 218 4.31 -11.00 -9.99
C GLU A 218 4.67 -9.53 -10.26
N LYS A 219 5.77 -9.31 -10.99
CA LYS A 219 6.19 -7.95 -11.33
C LYS A 219 5.07 -7.23 -12.08
N TYR A 220 4.65 -6.09 -11.55
CA TYR A 220 3.64 -5.26 -12.22
C TYR A 220 4.16 -4.74 -13.56
N ALA A 221 3.30 -4.80 -14.57
CA ALA A 221 3.60 -4.30 -15.90
C ALA A 221 2.39 -3.53 -16.44
N LEU A 222 2.59 -2.25 -16.73
CA LEU A 222 1.58 -1.43 -17.38
C LEU A 222 1.26 -2.01 -18.76
N SER A 223 -0.01 -1.90 -19.17
CA SER A 223 -0.45 -2.44 -20.46
C SER A 223 0.33 -1.78 -21.61
N SER A 224 0.70 -2.59 -22.61
CA SER A 224 1.43 -2.08 -23.78
C SER A 224 0.63 -1.02 -24.54
N GLU A 225 -0.70 -1.11 -24.54
CA GLU A 225 -1.58 -0.14 -25.17
C GLU A 225 -1.45 1.26 -24.53
N ILE A 226 -1.45 1.34 -23.19
CA ILE A 226 -1.25 2.60 -22.47
C ILE A 226 0.16 3.14 -22.76
N LEU A 227 1.18 2.28 -22.71
CA LEU A 227 2.57 2.66 -23.00
C LEU A 227 2.75 3.19 -24.43
N ASP A 228 2.13 2.54 -25.42
CA ASP A 228 2.21 2.93 -26.83
C ASP A 228 1.53 4.29 -27.07
N ARG A 229 0.40 4.55 -26.39
CA ARG A 229 -0.29 5.86 -26.44
C ARG A 229 0.57 6.96 -25.81
N LEU A 230 1.11 6.72 -24.61
CA LEU A 230 1.94 7.69 -23.90
C LEU A 230 3.24 8.03 -24.64
N ASN A 231 3.80 7.07 -25.39
CA ASN A 231 5.08 7.21 -26.10
C ASN A 231 4.93 7.35 -27.63
N ALA A 232 3.75 7.75 -28.12
CA ALA A 232 3.51 7.89 -29.56
C ALA A 232 4.44 8.93 -30.21
N GLU A 233 4.85 8.70 -31.46
CA GLU A 233 5.72 9.63 -32.22
C GLU A 233 5.08 11.02 -32.40
N GLU A 234 3.77 11.05 -32.61
CA GLU A 234 3.00 12.30 -32.59
C GLU A 234 2.77 12.70 -31.13
N SER A 235 3.63 13.59 -30.63
CA SER A 235 3.64 14.01 -29.24
C SER A 235 3.28 15.48 -29.04
N ARG A 236 3.00 15.83 -27.79
CA ARG A 236 2.90 17.18 -27.25
C ARG A 236 3.73 17.30 -25.98
N THR A 237 4.16 18.51 -25.65
CA THR A 237 4.91 18.81 -24.43
C THR A 237 4.14 19.80 -23.58
N VAL A 238 4.06 19.52 -22.28
CA VAL A 238 3.60 20.47 -21.26
C VAL A 238 4.79 20.92 -20.45
N THR A 239 4.99 22.23 -20.37
CA THR A 239 6.06 22.87 -19.61
C THR A 239 5.46 23.76 -18.54
N VAL A 240 5.99 23.66 -17.32
CA VAL A 240 5.70 24.60 -16.24
C VAL A 240 6.97 25.39 -15.94
N VAL A 241 6.89 26.71 -16.05
CA VAL A 241 7.95 27.64 -15.63
C VAL A 241 7.66 28.09 -14.21
N VAL A 242 8.56 27.78 -13.29
CA VAL A 242 8.43 28.10 -11.87
C VAL A 242 9.24 29.36 -11.58
N ASN A 243 8.64 30.28 -10.81
CA ASN A 243 9.21 31.57 -10.41
C ASN A 243 9.76 32.39 -11.60
N PRO A 244 8.94 32.64 -12.64
CA PRO A 244 9.37 33.36 -13.84
C PRO A 244 9.90 34.77 -13.53
N GLY A 245 10.98 35.17 -14.20
CA GLY A 245 11.62 36.47 -14.06
C GLY A 245 12.42 36.67 -12.77
N THR A 246 12.63 35.61 -11.97
CA THR A 246 13.40 35.65 -10.71
C THR A 246 14.77 34.98 -10.85
N GLU A 247 15.63 35.10 -9.83
CA GLU A 247 16.91 34.37 -9.80
C GLU A 247 16.72 32.86 -9.57
N GLN A 248 15.53 32.44 -9.12
CA GLN A 248 15.12 31.07 -8.82
C GLN A 248 14.32 30.45 -9.97
N GLU A 249 14.26 31.07 -11.15
CA GLU A 249 13.51 30.53 -12.28
C GLU A 249 14.06 29.16 -12.72
N TYR A 250 13.16 28.19 -12.85
CA TYR A 250 13.44 26.92 -13.52
C TYR A 250 12.22 26.44 -14.30
N SER A 251 12.39 25.38 -15.10
CA SER A 251 11.29 24.78 -15.85
C SER A 251 11.32 23.28 -15.71
N VAL A 252 10.14 22.71 -15.56
CA VAL A 252 9.91 21.27 -15.64
C VAL A 252 8.99 21.00 -16.82
N SER A 253 9.16 19.87 -17.49
CA SER A 253 8.37 19.54 -18.66
C SER A 253 8.17 18.04 -18.79
N GLU A 254 6.99 17.64 -19.26
CA GLU A 254 6.69 16.25 -19.61
C GLU A 254 6.17 16.18 -21.05
N THR A 255 6.55 15.12 -21.75
CA THR A 255 6.13 14.88 -23.13
C THR A 255 5.29 13.61 -23.20
N VAL A 256 4.15 13.70 -23.87
CA VAL A 256 3.20 12.60 -24.04
C VAL A 256 2.72 12.53 -25.48
N GLY A 257 2.27 11.37 -25.92
CA GLY A 257 1.55 11.24 -27.19
C GLY A 257 0.34 12.16 -27.24
N LYS A 258 0.00 12.67 -28.44
CA LYS A 258 -1.24 13.42 -28.65
C LYS A 258 -2.44 12.53 -28.33
N GLY A 259 -3.46 13.12 -27.71
CA GLY A 259 -4.60 12.40 -27.14
C GLY A 259 -4.36 11.90 -25.71
N CYS A 260 -3.17 12.07 -25.14
CA CYS A 260 -2.87 11.85 -23.72
C CYS A 260 -2.72 13.17 -22.97
N SER A 261 -2.88 13.13 -21.65
CA SER A 261 -2.75 14.30 -20.77
C SER A 261 -1.41 14.34 -20.02
N VAL A 262 -1.11 15.51 -19.48
CA VAL A 262 -0.10 15.67 -18.43
C VAL A 262 -0.83 16.16 -17.19
N SER A 263 -0.73 15.40 -16.11
CA SER A 263 -1.29 15.74 -14.80
C SER A 263 -0.17 16.37 -13.98
N THR A 264 -0.27 17.68 -13.75
CA THR A 264 0.74 18.40 -12.95
C THR A 264 0.45 18.23 -11.47
N TYR A 265 1.41 17.72 -10.71
CA TYR A 265 1.35 17.74 -9.25
C TYR A 265 2.00 19.04 -8.75
N THR A 266 1.14 19.97 -8.32
CA THR A 266 1.54 21.34 -7.95
C THR A 266 1.56 21.59 -6.44
N GLY A 267 1.14 20.61 -5.63
CA GLY A 267 0.76 20.87 -4.23
C GLY A 267 -0.28 22.00 -4.19
N ASP A 268 -0.04 22.99 -3.33
CA ASP A 268 -0.90 24.18 -3.19
C ASP A 268 -0.65 25.28 -4.25
N ALA A 269 0.31 25.08 -5.17
CA ALA A 269 0.68 26.11 -6.14
C ALA A 269 -0.38 26.28 -7.24
N VAL A 270 -0.68 27.53 -7.58
CA VAL A 270 -1.62 27.89 -8.65
C VAL A 270 -0.86 27.98 -9.99
N LEU A 271 -1.46 27.43 -11.05
CA LEU A 271 -0.93 27.52 -12.42
C LEU A 271 -1.56 28.71 -13.16
N TYR A 272 -0.75 29.40 -13.95
CA TYR A 272 -1.11 30.59 -14.73
C TYR A 272 -0.77 30.40 -16.21
N THR A 273 -1.47 31.13 -17.07
CA THR A 273 -1.23 31.12 -18.53
C THR A 273 -0.23 32.18 -19.00
N ASP A 274 0.17 33.09 -18.11
CA ASP A 274 1.06 34.21 -18.38
C ASP A 274 2.28 34.24 -17.44
N GLU A 275 3.40 34.74 -17.94
CA GLU A 275 4.67 34.88 -17.21
C GLU A 275 4.56 35.81 -15.98
N SER A 276 3.61 36.74 -15.95
CA SER A 276 3.37 37.59 -14.78
C SER A 276 2.54 36.93 -13.67
N CYS A 277 2.11 35.68 -13.86
CA CYS A 277 1.26 34.93 -12.93
C CYS A 277 0.00 35.71 -12.51
N THR A 278 -0.79 36.17 -13.49
CA THR A 278 -1.99 36.98 -13.24
C THR A 278 -3.28 36.39 -13.80
N GLU A 279 -3.19 35.52 -14.81
CA GLU A 279 -4.31 34.84 -15.46
C GLU A 279 -4.26 33.35 -15.12
N GLU A 280 -5.01 32.98 -14.09
CA GLU A 280 -5.12 31.58 -13.64
C GLU A 280 -5.51 30.66 -14.80
N TYR A 281 -4.81 29.52 -14.89
CA TYR A 281 -5.10 28.51 -15.87
C TYR A 281 -6.34 27.71 -15.47
N ILE A 282 -7.33 27.68 -16.36
CA ILE A 282 -8.49 26.80 -16.25
C ILE A 282 -8.25 25.63 -17.21
N PRO A 283 -8.20 24.37 -16.72
CA PRO A 283 -8.02 23.19 -17.55
C PRO A 283 -9.03 23.15 -18.72
N THR A 284 -8.51 23.10 -19.94
CA THR A 284 -9.33 23.12 -21.17
C THR A 284 -9.64 21.72 -21.70
N GLY A 285 -8.92 20.69 -21.22
CA GLY A 285 -8.95 19.34 -21.78
C GLY A 285 -8.26 19.21 -23.13
N ASP A 286 -7.49 20.21 -23.57
CA ASP A 286 -6.66 20.09 -24.78
C ASP A 286 -5.59 19.02 -24.55
N THR A 287 -5.57 17.98 -25.37
CA THR A 287 -4.61 16.87 -25.38
C THR A 287 -3.79 16.82 -26.69
N GLU A 288 -3.84 17.87 -27.51
CA GLU A 288 -3.27 17.87 -28.86
C GLU A 288 -2.12 18.88 -29.03
N ASN A 289 -2.17 20.02 -28.33
CA ASN A 289 -1.20 21.11 -28.52
C ASN A 289 -0.22 21.23 -27.35
N ASP A 290 0.99 21.73 -27.62
CA ASP A 290 1.92 22.10 -26.57
C ASP A 290 1.32 23.17 -25.65
N LEU A 291 1.66 23.10 -24.36
CA LEU A 291 1.16 24.02 -23.35
C LEU A 291 2.31 24.50 -22.46
N THR A 292 2.43 25.82 -22.29
CA THR A 292 3.32 26.42 -21.30
C THR A 292 2.46 27.09 -20.23
N LEU A 293 2.71 26.70 -18.98
CA LEU A 293 2.10 27.27 -17.79
C LEU A 293 3.18 27.89 -16.91
N TYR A 294 2.76 28.76 -16.01
CA TYR A 294 3.63 29.49 -15.10
C TYR A 294 3.14 29.31 -13.67
N THR A 295 4.03 29.38 -12.70
CA THR A 295 3.65 29.36 -11.29
C THR A 295 4.69 30.08 -10.43
N THR A 296 4.26 30.47 -9.23
CA THR A 296 5.12 31.09 -8.22
C THR A 296 5.02 30.27 -6.95
N ILE A 297 6.15 29.85 -6.41
CA ILE A 297 6.26 29.08 -5.16
C ILE A 297 7.11 29.92 -4.21
N GLU A 298 6.54 30.30 -3.07
CA GLU A 298 7.29 30.94 -1.98
C GLU A 298 8.06 29.82 -1.23
N GLU A 299 9.39 29.94 -1.14
CA GLU A 299 10.22 29.11 -0.25
C GLU A 299 10.06 29.51 1.23
#